data_AF-A0A812U8F1-F1
#
_entry.id   AF-A0A812U8F1-F1
#
_cell.length_a   1.000
_cell.length_b   1.000
_cell.length_c   1.000
_cell.angle_alpha   90.00
_cell.angle_beta   90.00
_cell.angle_gamma   90.00
#
_symmetry.space_group_name_H-M   'P 1'
#
loop_
_entity.id
_entity.type
_entity.pdbx_description
1 polymer ?
#
loop_
_entity_poly.entity_id
_entity_poly.type
_entity_poly.pdbx_seq_one_letter_code
_entity_poly.pdbx_strand_id
1 'polypeptide(L)'
;ALQTLSEHHRTTFQHVATLTSDMLRVCSQSRSPALGDLLSSRTKGHEVANGHAQSTSLPSLPSEARPAPEPEKASPCAGSNEEEVGDLPWFQAMKANLEEFGDVEVFLDQQPQECMSCCQPIEAAYRARPRKCNHVFHVECLLHCWSEGVCPVCGVSFAPEATPAKAPRGAWT
;
A
#
# COMPACT_ATOMS: atom_id res chain seq x y z
N ALA A 1 -33.23 31.18 18.97
CA ALA A 1 -33.09 29.83 18.39
C ALA A 1 -32.08 29.77 17.24
N LEU A 2 -32.01 30.74 16.32
CA LEU A 2 -31.07 30.69 15.19
C LEU A 2 -29.61 31.07 15.55
N GLN A 3 -29.39 31.85 16.61
CA GLN A 3 -28.03 32.27 17.02
C GLN A 3 -27.20 31.10 17.61
N THR A 4 -27.84 30.20 18.36
CA THR A 4 -27.15 29.06 19.01
C THR A 4 -26.68 28.00 18.01
N LEU A 5 -27.33 27.88 16.85
CA LEU A 5 -26.91 26.97 15.78
C LEU A 5 -25.59 27.42 15.13
N SER A 6 -25.40 28.74 14.99
CA SER A 6 -24.19 29.33 14.42
C SER A 6 -22.99 29.16 15.35
N GLU A 7 -23.19 29.31 16.66
CA GLU A 7 -22.14 29.10 17.66
C GLU A 7 -21.71 27.64 17.68
N HIS A 8 -22.66 26.70 17.71
CA HIS A 8 -22.36 25.27 17.66
C HIS A 8 -21.56 24.87 16.42
N HIS A 9 -21.93 25.39 15.24
CA HIS A 9 -21.18 25.13 14.00
C HIS A 9 -19.73 25.66 14.06
N ARG A 10 -19.50 26.82 14.67
CA ARG A 10 -18.14 27.37 14.85
C ARG A 10 -17.29 26.48 15.77
N THR A 11 -17.85 25.99 16.88
CA THR A 11 -17.13 25.11 17.80
C THR A 11 -16.80 23.78 17.16
N THR A 12 -17.73 23.17 16.42
CA THR A 12 -17.46 21.92 15.69
C THR A 12 -16.36 22.11 14.65
N PHE A 13 -16.39 23.22 13.91
CA PHE A 13 -15.36 23.49 12.91
C PHE A 13 -13.97 23.71 13.53
N GLN A 14 -13.90 24.40 14.67
CA GLN A 14 -12.65 24.57 15.41
C GLN A 14 -12.11 23.24 15.95
N HIS A 15 -12.96 22.36 16.48
CA HIS A 15 -12.54 21.03 16.95
C HIS A 15 -12.00 20.17 15.80
N VAL A 16 -12.67 20.16 14.65
CA VAL A 16 -12.19 19.41 13.48
C VAL A 16 -10.84 19.95 13.03
N ALA A 17 -10.67 21.27 12.93
CA ALA A 17 -9.41 21.88 12.52
C ALA A 17 -8.24 21.56 13.47
N THR A 18 -8.49 21.52 14.78
CA THR A 18 -7.48 21.14 15.77
C THR A 18 -7.09 19.67 15.65
N LEU A 19 -8.08 18.76 15.53
CA LEU A 19 -7.83 17.34 15.37
C LEU A 19 -7.05 17.03 14.07
N THR A 20 -7.37 17.70 12.97
CA THR A 20 -6.63 17.56 11.71
C THR A 20 -5.19 18.05 11.85
N SER A 21 -4.97 19.17 12.55
CA SER A 21 -3.61 19.68 12.79
C SER A 21 -2.78 18.75 13.67
N ASP A 22 -3.37 18.19 14.73
CA ASP A 22 -2.66 17.25 15.61
C ASP A 22 -2.32 15.95 14.89
N MET A 23 -3.22 15.43 14.06
CA MET A 23 -2.95 14.25 13.23
C MET A 23 -1.79 14.49 12.25
N LEU A 24 -1.77 15.64 11.56
CA LEU A 24 -0.65 16.01 10.68
C LEU A 24 0.66 16.18 11.46
N ARG A 25 0.61 16.68 12.70
CA ARG A 25 1.79 16.86 13.55
C ARG A 25 2.38 15.52 14.02
N VAL A 26 1.53 14.56 14.38
CA VAL A 26 1.95 13.19 14.73
C VAL A 26 2.60 12.50 13.53
N CYS A 27 1.99 12.60 12.34
CA CYS A 27 2.58 12.08 11.10
C CYS A 27 3.92 12.73 10.73
N SER A 28 4.12 14.00 11.11
CA SER A 28 5.38 14.70 10.90
C SER A 28 6.48 14.27 11.87
N GLN A 29 6.11 13.82 13.08
CA GLN A 29 7.04 13.35 14.12
C GLN A 29 7.41 11.88 14.00
N SER A 30 6.58 11.06 13.36
CA SER A 30 6.87 9.64 13.09
C SER A 30 7.80 9.42 11.89
N ARG A 31 8.20 10.47 11.16
CA ARG A 31 9.34 10.41 10.24
C ARG A 31 10.64 10.34 11.05
N SER A 32 11.04 9.13 11.43
CA SER A 32 12.35 8.85 12.01
C SER A 32 13.47 9.37 11.10
N PRO A 33 14.41 10.19 11.60
CA PRO A 33 15.63 10.53 10.87
C PRO A 33 16.60 9.36 10.98
N ALA A 34 16.46 8.33 10.15
CA ALA A 34 17.35 7.17 10.22
C ALA A 34 17.56 6.48 8.86
N LEU A 35 18.06 7.21 7.86
CA LEU A 35 18.86 6.61 6.76
C LEU A 35 19.55 7.64 5.84
N GLY A 36 19.94 8.81 6.37
CA GLY A 36 20.54 9.90 5.58
C GLY A 36 22.07 10.03 5.63
N ASP A 37 22.76 9.40 6.59
CA ASP A 37 24.16 9.76 6.90
C ASP A 37 25.15 8.58 6.90
N LEU A 38 25.13 7.73 5.86
CA LEU A 38 26.19 6.71 5.67
C LEU A 38 26.80 6.63 4.27
N LEU A 39 26.67 7.68 3.46
CA LEU A 39 27.36 7.77 2.15
C LEU A 39 28.21 9.05 2.05
N SER A 40 29.14 9.23 2.98
CA SER A 40 30.28 10.13 2.80
C SER A 40 31.46 9.66 3.65
N SER A 41 32.19 8.66 3.14
CA SER A 41 33.63 8.44 3.39
C SER A 41 34.08 7.10 2.81
N ARG A 42 34.41 7.01 1.51
CA ARG A 42 35.28 5.92 1.04
C ARG A 42 36.02 6.25 -0.27
N THR A 43 37.11 7.01 -0.16
CA THR A 43 38.19 6.97 -1.15
C THR A 43 39.55 7.00 -0.44
N LYS A 44 40.02 5.84 0.02
CA LYS A 44 41.46 5.56 -0.01
C LYS A 44 41.71 4.05 0.07
N GLY A 45 42.52 3.57 -0.85
CA GLY A 45 42.68 2.16 -1.18
C GLY A 45 43.36 1.33 -0.11
N HIS A 46 43.18 0.02 -0.23
CA HIS A 46 44.18 -0.96 0.16
C HIS A 46 43.96 -2.21 -0.67
N GLU A 47 44.89 -2.44 -1.59
CA GLU A 47 45.08 -3.69 -2.32
C GLU A 47 45.68 -4.70 -1.34
N VAL A 48 44.97 -5.78 -1.06
CA VAL A 48 45.57 -6.97 -0.44
C VAL A 48 44.96 -8.19 -1.11
N ALA A 49 45.83 -8.90 -1.82
CA ALA A 49 45.56 -10.22 -2.35
C ALA A 49 45.28 -11.22 -1.21
N ASN A 50 44.63 -12.32 -1.59
CA ASN A 50 44.94 -13.70 -1.20
C ASN A 50 43.74 -14.48 -0.62
N GLY A 51 43.30 -15.47 -1.41
CA GLY A 51 42.95 -16.84 -1.00
C GLY A 51 41.98 -17.05 0.15
N HIS A 52 40.81 -17.61 -0.14
CA HIS A 52 40.55 -19.04 0.13
C HIS A 52 39.15 -19.41 -0.35
N ALA A 53 39.09 -20.39 -1.25
CA ALA A 53 37.89 -21.15 -1.50
C ALA A 53 37.57 -21.99 -0.26
N GLN A 54 36.36 -21.83 0.28
CA GLN A 54 35.73 -22.87 1.09
C GLN A 54 34.26 -22.98 0.66
N SER A 55 34.04 -23.95 -0.23
CA SER A 55 32.75 -24.58 -0.43
C SER A 55 32.31 -25.21 0.88
N THR A 56 31.23 -24.71 1.46
CA THR A 56 30.46 -25.44 2.47
C THR A 56 29.20 -25.98 1.81
N SER A 57 29.29 -27.24 1.42
CA SER A 57 28.18 -28.06 0.97
C SER A 57 27.16 -28.19 2.11
N LEU A 58 25.92 -27.75 1.87
CA LEU A 58 24.81 -27.99 2.78
C LEU A 58 24.35 -29.46 2.70
N PRO A 59 23.98 -30.09 3.83
CA PRO A 59 23.47 -31.45 3.86
C PRO A 59 22.05 -31.53 3.27
N SER A 60 21.88 -32.43 2.30
CA SER A 60 20.61 -32.84 1.74
C SER A 60 19.72 -33.48 2.81
N LEU A 61 18.56 -32.88 3.07
CA LEU A 61 17.53 -33.47 3.92
C LEU A 61 16.78 -34.60 3.15
N PRO A 62 16.42 -35.69 3.84
CA PRO A 62 15.64 -36.78 3.26
C PRO A 62 14.22 -36.32 2.94
N SER A 63 13.83 -36.60 1.69
CA SER A 63 12.50 -36.41 1.14
C SER A 63 11.52 -37.41 1.77
N GLU A 64 10.83 -37.00 2.84
CA GLU A 64 9.67 -37.74 3.34
C GLU A 64 8.49 -37.60 2.37
N ALA A 65 8.12 -38.73 1.77
CA ALA A 65 6.98 -38.88 0.90
C ALA A 65 5.69 -38.57 1.67
N ARG A 66 5.06 -37.42 1.35
CA ARG A 66 3.69 -37.16 1.78
C ARG A 66 2.73 -38.03 0.94
N PRO A 67 1.77 -38.72 1.56
CA PRO A 67 0.74 -39.46 0.85
C PRO A 67 -0.13 -38.51 0.03
N ALA A 68 -0.49 -38.97 -1.17
CA ALA A 68 -1.34 -38.29 -2.13
C ALA A 68 -2.73 -37.99 -1.53
N PRO A 69 -3.25 -36.76 -1.62
CA PRO A 69 -4.64 -36.49 -1.38
C PRO A 69 -5.49 -37.05 -2.54
N GLU A 70 -6.54 -37.75 -2.15
CA GLU A 70 -7.53 -38.41 -3.00
C GLU A 70 -8.30 -37.41 -3.90
N PRO A 71 -8.90 -37.88 -5.02
CA PRO A 71 -9.68 -37.04 -5.93
C PRO A 71 -10.97 -36.58 -5.26
N GLU A 72 -10.97 -35.36 -4.72
CA GLU A 72 -12.18 -34.71 -4.24
C GLU A 72 -13.11 -34.41 -5.41
N LYS A 73 -14.30 -34.99 -5.29
CA LYS A 73 -15.42 -34.87 -6.20
C LYS A 73 -15.74 -33.40 -6.45
N ALA A 74 -15.83 -33.05 -7.74
CA ALA A 74 -16.42 -31.80 -8.18
C ALA A 74 -17.78 -31.59 -7.51
N SER A 75 -17.82 -30.65 -6.56
CA SER A 75 -19.04 -30.20 -5.91
C SER A 75 -19.49 -28.92 -6.62
N PRO A 76 -20.62 -28.91 -7.33
CA PRO A 76 -21.12 -27.72 -8.00
C PRO A 76 -21.83 -26.84 -6.96
N CYS A 77 -21.07 -26.00 -6.27
CA CYS A 77 -21.65 -24.94 -5.43
C CYS A 77 -21.87 -23.69 -6.28
N ALA A 78 -22.82 -23.79 -7.21
CA ALA A 78 -23.54 -22.64 -7.73
C ALA A 78 -24.53 -22.20 -6.63
N GLY A 79 -24.03 -21.39 -5.70
CA GLY A 79 -24.79 -20.83 -4.60
C GLY A 79 -24.24 -19.45 -4.30
N SER A 80 -24.57 -18.50 -5.17
CA SER A 80 -24.43 -17.07 -4.90
C SER A 80 -25.32 -16.73 -3.70
N ASN A 81 -24.80 -16.91 -2.50
CA ASN A 81 -25.43 -16.34 -1.31
C ASN A 81 -25.07 -14.85 -1.30
N GLU A 82 -25.98 -14.05 -1.85
CA GLU A 82 -25.92 -12.59 -1.97
C GLU A 82 -26.16 -11.87 -0.62
N GLU A 83 -26.10 -12.60 0.50
CA GLU A 83 -26.45 -12.14 1.84
C GLU A 83 -25.24 -12.07 2.77
N GLU A 84 -24.33 -11.11 2.55
CA GLU A 84 -23.58 -10.43 3.63
C GLU A 84 -22.97 -9.12 3.10
N VAL A 85 -23.82 -8.27 2.52
CA VAL A 85 -23.46 -7.04 1.82
C VAL A 85 -23.66 -5.83 2.76
N GLY A 86 -23.21 -5.96 4.02
CA GLY A 86 -23.21 -4.82 4.96
C GLY A 86 -22.19 -3.75 4.58
N ASP A 87 -21.07 -4.15 3.97
CA ASP A 87 -19.91 -3.30 3.75
C ASP A 87 -19.70 -2.83 2.30
N LEU A 88 -20.52 -3.27 1.33
CA LEU A 88 -20.35 -2.84 -0.07
C LEU A 88 -20.43 -1.32 -0.29
N PRO A 89 -21.35 -0.57 0.33
CA PRO A 89 -21.46 0.86 0.06
C PRO A 89 -20.21 1.62 0.50
N TRP A 90 -19.69 1.30 1.69
CA TRP A 90 -18.47 1.89 2.21
C TRP A 90 -17.27 1.49 1.34
N PHE A 91 -17.19 0.21 0.95
CA PHE A 91 -16.13 -0.30 0.09
C PHE A 91 -16.12 0.37 -1.28
N GLN A 92 -17.28 0.54 -1.90
CA GLN A 92 -17.40 1.24 -3.18
C GLN A 92 -16.94 2.70 -3.08
N ALA A 93 -17.28 3.39 -1.99
CA ALA A 93 -16.82 4.75 -1.75
C ALA A 93 -15.29 4.81 -1.53
N MET A 94 -14.73 3.91 -0.71
CA MET A 94 -13.28 3.81 -0.49
C MET A 94 -12.53 3.49 -1.80
N LYS A 95 -13.04 2.53 -2.57
CA LYS A 95 -12.50 2.17 -3.87
C LYS A 95 -12.52 3.37 -4.81
N ALA A 96 -13.67 4.04 -4.96
CA ALA A 96 -13.79 5.20 -5.83
C ALA A 96 -12.79 6.30 -5.47
N ASN A 97 -12.64 6.61 -4.18
CA ASN A 97 -11.66 7.59 -3.71
C ASN A 97 -10.22 7.18 -4.10
N LEU A 98 -9.82 5.93 -3.81
CA LEU A 98 -8.46 5.48 -4.11
C LEU A 98 -8.18 5.45 -5.62
N GLU A 99 -9.13 5.01 -6.43
CA GLU A 99 -9.01 4.99 -7.89
C GLU A 99 -9.04 6.40 -8.52
N GLU A 100 -9.63 7.39 -7.84
CA GLU A 100 -9.65 8.78 -8.29
C GLU A 100 -8.29 9.48 -8.04
N PHE A 101 -7.69 9.25 -6.88
CA PHE A 101 -6.44 9.93 -6.50
C PHE A 101 -5.18 9.27 -7.05
N GLY A 102 -5.28 8.07 -7.63
CA GLY A 102 -4.12 7.32 -8.10
C GLY A 102 -4.49 6.23 -9.10
N ASP A 103 -3.48 5.79 -9.85
CA ASP A 103 -3.58 4.65 -10.77
C ASP A 103 -3.46 3.33 -9.99
N VAL A 104 -4.43 3.11 -9.09
CA VAL A 104 -4.54 1.97 -8.18
C VAL A 104 -5.85 1.24 -8.45
N GLU A 105 -5.91 -0.05 -8.16
CA GLU A 105 -7.12 -0.85 -8.19
C GLU A 105 -7.34 -1.48 -6.81
N VAL A 106 -8.56 -1.34 -6.30
CA VAL A 106 -9.00 -2.03 -5.10
C VAL A 106 -9.96 -3.16 -5.50
N PHE A 107 -9.62 -4.38 -5.08
CA PHE A 107 -10.33 -5.59 -5.46
C PHE A 107 -10.58 -6.51 -4.27
N LEU A 108 -11.52 -7.43 -4.47
CA LEU A 108 -11.88 -8.48 -3.52
C LEU A 108 -11.21 -9.78 -3.95
N ASP A 109 -10.42 -10.38 -3.07
CA ASP A 109 -9.79 -11.67 -3.32
C ASP A 109 -9.65 -12.46 -2.02
N GLN A 110 -10.05 -13.73 -2.07
CA GLN A 110 -9.99 -14.66 -0.94
C GLN A 110 -8.75 -15.57 -1.01
N GLN A 111 -8.00 -15.55 -2.12
CA GLN A 111 -6.80 -16.36 -2.23
C GLN A 111 -5.74 -15.91 -1.21
N PRO A 112 -5.07 -16.80 -0.47
CA PRO A 112 -3.99 -16.41 0.42
C PRO A 112 -2.88 -15.69 -0.36
N GLN A 113 -2.57 -14.44 0.03
CA GLN A 113 -1.43 -13.70 -0.48
C GLN A 113 -0.77 -12.92 0.65
N GLU A 114 0.49 -12.55 0.44
CA GLU A 114 1.27 -11.76 1.39
C GLU A 114 1.37 -10.31 0.89
N CYS A 115 1.30 -9.36 1.82
CA CYS A 115 1.50 -7.96 1.51
C CYS A 115 2.97 -7.71 1.14
N MET A 116 3.22 -7.14 -0.03
CA MET A 116 4.57 -6.87 -0.52
C MET A 116 5.29 -5.72 0.23
N SER A 117 4.64 -5.07 1.19
CA SER A 117 5.23 -4.00 2.01
C SER A 117 5.60 -4.49 3.41
N CYS A 118 4.70 -5.18 4.13
CA CYS A 118 4.96 -5.65 5.49
C CYS A 118 5.29 -7.15 5.59
N CYS A 119 5.24 -7.88 4.47
CA CYS A 119 5.50 -9.32 4.39
C CYS A 119 4.62 -10.15 5.34
N GLN A 120 3.42 -9.67 5.66
CA GLN A 120 2.43 -10.40 6.45
C GLN A 120 1.30 -10.91 5.54
N PRO A 121 0.65 -12.05 5.88
CA PRO A 121 -0.50 -12.54 5.14
C PRO A 121 -1.66 -11.53 5.17
N ILE A 122 -2.32 -11.37 4.03
CA ILE A 122 -3.47 -10.49 3.88
C ILE A 122 -4.75 -11.26 4.22
N GLU A 123 -5.17 -11.17 5.48
CA GLU A 123 -6.40 -11.80 5.99
C GLU A 123 -7.67 -11.07 5.53
N ALA A 124 -7.57 -9.77 5.26
CA ALA A 124 -8.67 -8.97 4.75
C ALA A 124 -9.03 -9.38 3.31
N ALA A 125 -10.34 -9.46 3.01
CA ALA A 125 -10.81 -9.69 1.65
C ALA A 125 -10.48 -8.53 0.69
N TYR A 126 -10.31 -7.31 1.24
CA TYR A 126 -10.03 -6.10 0.48
C TYR A 126 -8.53 -5.89 0.30
N ARG A 127 -8.12 -5.71 -0.95
CA ARG A 127 -6.71 -5.58 -1.33
C ARG A 127 -6.51 -4.46 -2.33
N ALA A 128 -5.32 -3.87 -2.31
CA ALA A 128 -4.96 -2.81 -3.25
C ALA A 128 -3.72 -3.21 -4.07
N ARG A 129 -3.75 -2.90 -5.36
CA ARG A 129 -2.59 -3.02 -6.26
C ARG A 129 -2.47 -1.80 -7.18
N PRO A 130 -1.27 -1.23 -7.39
CA PRO A 130 -1.08 -0.22 -8.42
C PRO A 130 -1.33 -0.81 -9.82
N ARG A 131 -2.03 -0.12 -10.73
CA ARG A 131 -2.36 -0.72 -12.05
C ARG A 131 -1.14 -0.92 -12.95
N LYS A 132 -0.09 -0.13 -12.73
CA LYS A 132 1.19 -0.23 -13.47
C LYS A 132 2.11 -1.35 -12.99
N CYS A 133 1.81 -2.02 -11.86
CA CYS A 133 2.59 -3.16 -11.38
C CYS A 133 1.74 -4.15 -10.57
N ASN A 134 2.00 -5.45 -10.69
CA ASN A 134 1.17 -6.48 -10.02
C ASN A 134 1.52 -6.73 -8.54
N HIS A 135 2.06 -5.74 -7.82
CA HIS A 135 2.35 -5.87 -6.39
C HIS A 135 1.08 -5.64 -5.56
N VAL A 136 0.80 -6.56 -4.64
CA VAL A 136 -0.40 -6.55 -3.81
C VAL A 136 -0.06 -6.12 -2.39
N PHE A 137 -0.91 -5.26 -1.82
CA PHE A 137 -0.71 -4.68 -0.50
C PHE A 137 -2.00 -4.70 0.32
N HIS A 138 -1.86 -4.64 1.65
CA HIS A 138 -2.92 -4.14 2.50
C HIS A 138 -3.30 -2.72 2.09
N VAL A 139 -4.58 -2.37 2.21
CA VAL A 139 -5.05 -1.01 1.92
C VAL A 139 -4.34 -0.01 2.82
N GLU A 140 -4.15 -0.32 4.11
CA GLU A 140 -3.46 0.56 5.06
C GLU A 140 -1.96 0.72 4.74
N CYS A 141 -1.29 -0.38 4.33
CA CYS A 141 0.13 -0.33 3.97
C CYS A 141 0.35 0.55 2.73
N LEU A 142 -0.50 0.43 1.72
CA LEU A 142 -0.40 1.27 0.52
C LEU A 142 -0.69 2.74 0.84
N LEU A 143 -1.69 3.01 1.69
CA LEU A 143 -2.04 4.37 2.15
C LEU A 143 -0.84 5.06 2.85
N HIS A 144 -0.04 4.31 3.60
CA HIS A 144 1.15 4.86 4.25
C HIS A 144 2.19 5.36 3.23
N CYS A 145 2.39 4.61 2.13
CA CYS A 145 3.31 4.97 1.05
C CYS A 145 2.68 5.93 0.01
N TRP A 146 1.39 6.24 0.13
CA TRP A 146 0.65 7.02 -0.87
C TRP A 146 1.21 8.42 -1.08
N SER A 147 1.75 9.04 -0.02
CA SER A 147 2.30 10.41 -0.09
C SER A 147 3.49 10.55 -1.06
N GLU A 148 4.18 9.44 -1.34
CA GLU A 148 5.30 9.42 -2.31
C GLU A 148 4.82 9.17 -3.74
N GLY A 149 3.60 8.63 -3.92
CA GLY A 149 3.02 8.32 -5.22
C GLY A 149 3.72 7.21 -6.00
N VAL A 150 4.58 6.42 -5.33
CA VAL A 150 5.39 5.36 -5.95
C VAL A 150 5.23 4.01 -5.24
N CYS A 151 5.30 2.93 -6.00
CA CYS A 151 5.25 1.58 -5.45
C CYS A 151 6.52 1.30 -4.60
N PRO A 152 6.41 0.87 -3.33
CA PRO A 152 7.57 0.64 -2.47
C PRO A 152 8.45 -0.54 -2.91
N VAL A 153 7.95 -1.41 -3.79
CA VAL A 153 8.68 -2.60 -4.27
C VAL A 153 9.50 -2.29 -5.52
N CYS A 154 8.94 -1.55 -6.47
CA CYS A 154 9.55 -1.34 -7.79
C CYS A 154 9.78 0.13 -8.17
N GLY A 155 9.34 1.07 -7.33
CA GLY A 155 9.49 2.51 -7.58
C GLY A 155 8.61 3.07 -8.69
N VAL A 156 7.74 2.26 -9.30
CA VAL A 156 6.83 2.71 -10.37
C VAL A 156 5.83 3.73 -9.81
N SER A 157 5.75 4.89 -10.44
CA SER A 157 4.82 5.97 -10.07
C SER A 157 3.38 5.62 -10.46
N PHE A 158 2.50 5.54 -9.47
CA PHE A 158 1.05 5.46 -9.65
C PHE A 158 0.34 6.79 -9.43
N ALA A 159 1.08 7.89 -9.18
CA ALA A 159 0.52 9.23 -9.26
C ALA A 159 -0.10 9.45 -10.66
N PRO A 160 -1.28 10.08 -10.76
CA PRO A 160 -1.85 10.42 -12.05
C PRO A 160 -0.84 11.30 -12.80
N GLU A 161 -0.60 11.00 -14.08
CA GLU A 161 0.20 11.89 -14.91
C GLU A 161 -0.43 13.26 -14.84
N ALA A 162 0.32 14.25 -14.34
CA ALA A 162 -0.15 15.62 -14.29
C ALA A 162 -0.49 16.01 -15.72
N THR A 163 -1.78 15.95 -16.05
CA THR A 163 -2.27 16.37 -17.37
C THR A 163 -1.73 17.78 -17.54
N PRO A 164 -0.82 18.01 -18.51
CA PRO A 164 -0.13 19.28 -18.60
C PRO A 164 -1.22 20.32 -18.70
N ALA A 165 -1.34 21.15 -17.65
CA ALA A 165 -2.43 22.08 -17.47
C ALA A 165 -2.62 22.77 -18.81
N LYS A 166 -3.73 22.47 -19.48
CA LYS A 166 -3.97 22.85 -20.87
C LYS A 166 -3.77 24.35 -20.92
N ALA A 167 -2.59 24.78 -21.37
CA ALA A 167 -2.17 26.17 -21.27
C ALA A 167 -3.30 26.99 -21.88
N PRO A 168 -3.81 28.03 -21.20
CA PRO A 168 -4.95 28.79 -21.70
C PRO A 168 -4.59 29.24 -23.11
N ARG A 169 -5.30 28.65 -24.09
CA ARG A 169 -5.09 28.95 -25.50
C ARG A 169 -5.52 30.40 -25.70
N GLY A 170 -4.59 31.35 -25.65
CA GLY A 170 -4.86 32.71 -26.13
C GLY A 170 -4.37 33.90 -25.32
N ALA A 171 -3.45 33.77 -24.36
CA ALA A 171 -2.84 34.96 -23.74
C ALA A 171 -1.56 35.41 -24.47
N TRP A 172 -1.69 35.80 -25.74
CA TRP A 172 -0.69 36.60 -26.45
C TRP A 172 -1.43 37.74 -27.15
N THR A 173 -1.42 38.93 -26.54
CA THR A 173 -1.83 40.21 -27.13
C THR A 173 -0.83 41.26 -26.73
#